data_AF-A0A383F3H2-F1
#
_entry.id   AF-A0A383F3H2-F1
#
_cell.length_a   1.000
_cell.length_b   1.000
_cell.length_c   1.000
_cell.angle_alpha   90.00
_cell.angle_beta   90.00
_cell.angle_gamma   90.00
#
_symmetry.space_group_name_H-M   'P 1'
#
loop_
_entity.id
_entity.type
_entity.pdbx_description
1 polymer ?
#
loop_
_entity_poly.entity_id
_entity_poly.type
_entity_poly.pdbx_seq_one_letter_code
_entity_poly.pdbx_strand_id
1 'polypeptide(L)'
;MLQYKMKISAFFLFTVFSGALVYADGSWPQWRGPNRDGSSKASTKLANSWPETGPKLLWESEPVPSGDDGGFGSVVATEDRAYVSLVWHRDVPTPTRTVDNLALRKIGARRTNLPKEVIDKMEQARINLSPRLR
;
A
#
# COMPACT_ATOMS: atom_id res chain seq x y z
N MET A 1 -45.31 -52.02 7.82
CA MET A 1 -44.12 -52.07 6.95
C MET A 1 -44.46 -51.32 5.66
N LEU A 2 -44.11 -50.04 5.57
CA LEU A 2 -44.33 -49.22 4.36
C LEU A 2 -43.01 -48.48 4.07
N GLN A 3 -42.31 -48.89 3.01
CA GLN A 3 -41.08 -48.24 2.55
C GLN A 3 -41.46 -47.00 1.75
N TYR A 4 -41.10 -45.81 2.25
CA TYR A 4 -41.21 -44.57 1.50
C TYR A 4 -39.91 -44.32 0.72
N LYS A 5 -39.93 -44.59 -0.61
CA LYS A 5 -38.85 -44.20 -1.51
C LYS A 5 -38.94 -42.69 -1.79
N MET A 6 -38.15 -41.88 -1.09
CA MET A 6 -37.92 -40.49 -1.50
C MET A 6 -37.14 -40.48 -2.81
N LYS A 7 -37.82 -40.11 -3.89
CA LYS A 7 -37.14 -39.72 -5.14
C LYS A 7 -36.41 -38.42 -4.87
N ILE A 8 -35.08 -38.46 -4.89
CA ILE A 8 -34.22 -37.28 -4.87
C ILE A 8 -34.47 -36.58 -6.21
N SER A 9 -35.43 -35.65 -6.21
CA SER A 9 -35.68 -34.79 -7.35
C SER A 9 -34.51 -33.82 -7.45
N ALA A 10 -33.70 -34.01 -8.49
CA ALA A 10 -32.58 -33.15 -8.82
C ALA A 10 -33.07 -31.73 -9.10
N PHE A 11 -33.16 -30.91 -8.05
CA PHE A 11 -33.24 -29.46 -8.16
C PHE A 11 -31.92 -28.89 -7.65
N PHE A 12 -30.83 -29.28 -8.32
CA PHE A 12 -29.56 -28.57 -8.23
C PHE A 12 -29.71 -27.25 -9.00
N LEU A 13 -30.38 -26.29 -8.38
CA LEU A 13 -30.32 -24.90 -8.81
C LEU A 13 -28.94 -24.41 -8.38
N PHE A 14 -27.94 -24.65 -9.23
CA PHE A 14 -26.62 -24.03 -9.11
C PHE A 14 -26.78 -22.58 -9.54
N THR A 15 -27.31 -21.76 -8.64
CA THR A 15 -27.31 -20.31 -8.78
C THR A 15 -25.85 -19.88 -8.71
N VAL A 16 -25.22 -19.72 -9.87
CA VAL A 16 -23.96 -18.99 -10.00
C VAL A 16 -24.21 -17.60 -9.44
N PHE A 17 -23.76 -17.35 -8.22
CA PHE A 17 -23.77 -16.05 -7.60
C PHE A 17 -22.71 -15.21 -8.33
N SER A 18 -23.01 -14.76 -9.55
CA SER A 18 -22.28 -13.69 -10.22
C SER A 18 -22.61 -12.40 -9.48
N GLY A 19 -21.98 -12.23 -8.31
CA GLY A 19 -21.99 -10.99 -7.55
C GLY A 19 -21.19 -9.94 -8.32
N ALA A 20 -21.82 -9.32 -9.32
CA ALA A 20 -21.40 -8.00 -9.75
C ALA A 20 -21.67 -7.07 -8.55
N LEU A 21 -20.66 -6.91 -7.69
CA LEU A 21 -20.70 -5.94 -6.60
C LEU A 21 -20.80 -4.56 -7.25
N VAL A 22 -22.02 -4.01 -7.31
CA VAL A 22 -22.25 -2.62 -7.67
C VAL A 22 -21.76 -1.81 -6.50
N TYR A 23 -20.54 -1.31 -6.62
CA TYR A 23 -19.98 -0.43 -5.60
C TYR A 23 -20.55 0.97 -5.75
N ALA A 24 -20.77 1.67 -4.64
CA ALA A 24 -21.20 3.06 -4.66
C ALA A 24 -20.22 3.93 -5.47
N ASP A 25 -20.73 4.99 -6.10
CA ASP A 25 -19.89 5.86 -6.91
C ASP A 25 -18.77 6.47 -6.04
N GLY A 26 -17.53 6.45 -6.54
CA GLY A 26 -16.34 6.88 -5.80
C GLY A 26 -15.77 5.90 -4.76
N SER A 27 -16.39 4.74 -4.53
CA SER A 27 -15.81 3.72 -3.64
C SER A 27 -14.53 3.08 -4.19
N TRP A 28 -13.62 2.71 -3.29
CA TRP A 28 -12.32 2.10 -3.60
C TRP A 28 -12.13 0.79 -2.81
N PRO A 29 -12.87 -0.27 -3.16
CA PRO A 29 -13.08 -1.44 -2.31
C PRO A 29 -11.89 -2.42 -2.26
N GLN A 30 -10.91 -2.29 -3.15
CA GLN A 30 -9.80 -3.25 -3.27
C GLN A 30 -8.52 -2.61 -3.80
N TRP A 31 -7.42 -3.39 -3.80
CA TRP A 31 -6.13 -2.96 -4.33
C TRP A 31 -6.28 -2.47 -5.78
N ARG A 32 -5.86 -1.22 -6.02
CA ARG A 32 -5.97 -0.51 -7.30
C ARG A 32 -7.42 -0.25 -7.76
N GLY A 33 -8.36 -0.19 -6.83
CA GLY A 33 -9.73 0.25 -7.08
C GLY A 33 -10.64 -0.82 -7.70
N PRO A 34 -11.89 -0.47 -8.05
CA PRO A 34 -12.92 -1.42 -8.49
C PRO A 34 -12.48 -2.33 -9.66
N ASN A 35 -11.69 -1.82 -10.61
CA ASN A 35 -11.21 -2.60 -11.77
C ASN A 35 -9.73 -3.02 -11.66
N ARG A 36 -9.07 -2.77 -10.51
CA ARG A 36 -7.64 -3.05 -10.27
C ARG A 36 -6.68 -2.37 -11.25
N ASP A 37 -7.12 -1.28 -11.87
CA ASP A 37 -6.37 -0.48 -12.85
C ASP A 37 -5.67 0.75 -12.22
N GLY A 38 -6.01 1.08 -10.97
CA GLY A 38 -5.45 2.24 -10.27
C GLY A 38 -6.12 3.55 -10.67
N SER A 39 -7.28 3.50 -11.32
CA SER A 39 -7.97 4.66 -11.85
C SER A 39 -9.33 4.84 -11.16
N SER A 40 -9.64 6.08 -10.75
CA SER A 40 -10.97 6.43 -10.28
C SER A 40 -11.90 6.70 -11.46
N LYS A 41 -13.13 6.18 -11.40
CA LYS A 41 -14.21 6.50 -12.34
C LYS A 41 -15.05 7.70 -11.88
N ALA A 42 -14.71 8.30 -10.73
CA ALA A 42 -15.44 9.44 -10.20
C ALA A 42 -15.45 10.59 -11.21
N SER A 43 -16.60 11.22 -11.37
CA SER A 43 -16.79 12.37 -12.28
C SER A 43 -16.11 13.66 -11.78
N THR A 44 -15.67 13.67 -10.53
CA THR A 44 -14.95 14.78 -9.91
C THR A 44 -13.62 15.01 -10.60
N LYS A 45 -13.48 16.16 -11.28
CA LYS A 45 -12.22 16.58 -11.87
C LYS A 45 -11.25 16.99 -10.76
N LEU A 46 -10.00 16.53 -10.86
CA LEU A 46 -8.91 17.05 -10.05
C LEU A 46 -8.66 18.52 -10.41
N ALA A 47 -8.21 19.31 -9.44
CA ALA A 47 -7.82 20.69 -9.69
C ALA A 47 -6.59 20.74 -10.62
N ASN A 48 -6.59 21.66 -11.58
CA ASN A 48 -5.45 21.88 -12.47
C ASN A 48 -4.27 22.56 -11.75
N SER A 49 -4.55 23.26 -10.65
CA SER A 49 -3.56 23.88 -9.78
C SER A 49 -4.07 23.91 -8.34
N TRP A 50 -3.14 23.80 -7.39
CA TRP A 50 -3.42 23.96 -5.96
C TRP A 50 -3.20 25.42 -5.54
N PRO A 51 -3.91 25.91 -4.51
CA PRO A 51 -3.55 27.17 -3.83
C PRO A 51 -2.11 27.12 -3.30
N GLU A 52 -1.49 28.27 -3.05
CA GLU A 52 -0.14 28.34 -2.43
C GLU A 52 -0.09 27.63 -1.07
N THR A 53 -1.19 27.66 -0.33
CA THR A 53 -1.36 26.98 0.97
C THR A 53 -1.71 25.49 0.83
N GLY A 54 -1.89 24.99 -0.40
CA GLY A 54 -2.28 23.61 -0.68
C GLY A 54 -3.78 23.32 -0.54
N PRO A 55 -4.21 22.08 -0.80
CA PRO A 55 -5.58 21.65 -0.52
C PRO A 55 -5.86 21.67 0.98
N LYS A 56 -7.12 21.93 1.34
CA LYS A 56 -7.56 21.85 2.73
C LYS A 56 -7.40 20.43 3.27
N LEU A 57 -6.63 20.28 4.35
CA LEU A 57 -6.57 19.02 5.11
C LEU A 57 -7.92 18.74 5.75
N LEU A 58 -8.53 17.59 5.43
CA LEU A 58 -9.82 17.18 5.99
C LEU A 58 -9.64 16.34 7.26
N TRP A 59 -8.65 15.45 7.25
CA TRP A 59 -8.32 14.58 8.37
C TRP A 59 -6.88 14.10 8.22
N GLU A 60 -6.29 13.70 9.35
CA GLU A 60 -4.98 13.08 9.44
C GLU A 60 -5.07 11.96 10.47
N SER A 61 -4.49 10.79 10.18
CA SER A 61 -4.43 9.70 11.17
C SER A 61 -3.27 9.91 12.12
N GLU A 62 -3.30 9.19 13.24
CA GLU A 62 -2.10 8.90 13.99
C GLU A 62 -1.03 8.22 13.10
N PRO A 63 0.26 8.28 13.51
CA PRO A 63 1.35 7.62 12.79
C PRO A 63 1.05 6.14 12.56
N VAL A 64 1.29 5.67 11.33
CA VAL A 64 1.06 4.29 10.93
C VAL A 64 2.36 3.48 11.09
N PRO A 65 2.43 2.54 12.07
CA PRO A 65 3.68 1.87 12.43
C PRO A 65 3.96 0.69 11.48
N SER A 66 4.35 0.99 10.25
CA SER A 66 4.60 -0.02 9.23
C SER A 66 5.69 0.38 8.24
N GLY A 67 6.55 -0.57 7.84
CA GLY A 67 7.73 -0.26 7.02
C GLY A 67 8.67 0.70 7.77
N ASP A 68 9.32 1.62 7.06
CA ASP A 68 10.00 2.77 7.69
C ASP A 68 9.01 3.98 7.75
N ASP A 69 7.85 3.69 8.35
CA ASP A 69 6.79 4.57 8.90
C ASP A 69 5.60 5.03 8.02
N GLY A 70 5.17 4.23 7.02
CA GLY A 70 3.97 4.56 6.20
C GLY A 70 3.23 3.38 5.55
N GLY A 71 3.68 2.15 5.76
CA GLY A 71 3.09 0.94 5.17
C GLY A 71 3.31 0.80 3.66
N PHE A 72 3.21 -0.43 3.15
CA PHE A 72 3.36 -0.74 1.72
C PHE A 72 2.01 -0.98 1.02
N GLY A 73 0.89 -0.83 1.75
CA GLY A 73 -0.45 -1.14 1.27
C GLY A 73 -1.17 0.05 0.64
N SER A 74 -2.03 -0.23 -0.35
CA SER A 74 -3.02 0.75 -0.84
C SER A 74 -4.08 0.98 0.23
N VAL A 75 -4.58 2.22 0.31
CA VAL A 75 -5.83 2.52 1.02
C VAL A 75 -6.98 1.82 0.30
N VAL A 76 -7.90 1.25 1.06
CA VAL A 76 -9.23 0.80 0.65
C VAL A 76 -10.22 1.74 1.29
N ALA A 77 -11.11 2.34 0.50
CA ALA A 77 -12.03 3.36 0.99
C ALA A 77 -13.48 3.04 0.62
N THR A 78 -14.36 3.34 1.56
CA THR A 78 -15.82 3.37 1.42
C THR A 78 -16.28 4.82 1.61
N GLU A 79 -17.58 5.07 1.58
CA GLU A 79 -18.11 6.43 1.74
C GLU A 79 -17.71 7.08 3.07
N ASP A 80 -17.65 6.32 4.17
CA ASP A 80 -17.43 6.84 5.52
C ASP A 80 -16.10 6.39 6.17
N ARG A 81 -15.41 5.39 5.58
CA ARG A 81 -14.23 4.77 6.20
C ARG A 81 -13.10 4.51 5.21
N ALA A 82 -11.89 4.67 5.71
CA ALA A 82 -10.66 4.24 5.05
C ALA A 82 -10.01 3.10 5.85
N TYR A 83 -9.48 2.12 5.13
CA TYR A 83 -8.81 0.94 5.67
C TYR A 83 -7.43 0.85 5.04
N VAL A 84 -6.44 0.50 5.86
CA VAL A 84 -5.06 0.26 5.43
C VAL A 84 -4.58 -1.03 6.07
N SER A 85 -3.93 -1.89 5.27
CA SER A 85 -3.27 -3.08 5.82
C SER A 85 -1.97 -2.68 6.50
N LEU A 86 -1.85 -3.03 7.78
CA LEU A 86 -0.67 -2.72 8.60
C LEU A 86 0.21 -3.94 8.77
N VAL A 87 1.51 -3.76 8.58
CA VAL A 87 2.54 -4.71 9.03
C VAL A 87 3.22 -4.09 10.23
N TRP A 88 2.89 -4.58 11.43
CA TRP A 88 3.45 -4.09 12.68
C TRP A 88 4.93 -4.47 12.81
N HIS A 89 5.78 -3.47 13.03
CA HIS A 89 7.13 -3.69 13.52
C HIS A 89 7.17 -3.54 15.04
N ARG A 90 7.98 -4.35 15.71
CA ARG A 90 8.25 -4.24 17.14
C ARG A 90 9.74 -4.02 17.31
N ASP A 91 10.09 -2.89 17.92
CA ASP A 91 11.46 -2.64 18.35
C ASP A 91 11.69 -3.38 19.68
N VAL A 92 12.54 -4.40 19.63
CA VAL A 92 12.91 -5.17 20.82
C VAL A 92 14.39 -4.88 21.13
N PRO A 93 14.74 -4.38 22.32
CA PRO A 93 16.13 -4.17 22.70
C PRO A 93 16.92 -5.47 22.61
N THR A 94 18.05 -5.43 21.90
CA THR A 94 18.98 -6.56 21.82
C THR A 94 20.20 -6.30 22.72
N PRO A 95 20.71 -7.31 23.45
CA PRO A 95 21.89 -7.14 24.28
C PRO A 95 23.17 -6.91 23.45
N THR A 96 23.13 -7.27 22.17
CA THR A 96 24.21 -7.05 21.20
C THR A 96 23.82 -5.96 20.22
N ARG A 97 24.81 -5.15 19.80
CA ARG A 97 24.63 -4.28 18.64
C ARG A 97 24.63 -5.14 17.38
N THR A 98 23.56 -5.05 16.60
CA THR A 98 23.45 -5.72 15.30
C THR A 98 23.60 -4.69 14.20
N VAL A 99 24.55 -4.91 13.28
CA VAL A 99 24.64 -4.14 12.03
C VAL A 99 23.88 -4.93 10.97
N ASP A 100 22.60 -4.62 10.83
CA ASP A 100 21.74 -5.21 9.81
C ASP A 100 21.54 -4.25 8.62
N ASN A 101 20.80 -4.70 7.60
CA ASN A 101 20.51 -3.87 6.44
C ASN A 101 19.71 -2.60 6.78
N LEU A 102 18.94 -2.61 7.87
CA LEU A 102 18.17 -1.45 8.31
C LEU A 102 19.11 -0.38 8.89
N ALA A 103 20.04 -0.80 9.75
CA ALA A 103 21.09 0.06 10.29
C ALA A 103 21.95 0.68 9.17
N LEU A 104 22.34 -0.12 8.17
CA LEU A 104 23.08 0.37 7.00
C LEU A 104 22.26 1.37 6.17
N ARG A 105 20.97 1.11 5.94
CA ARG A 105 20.08 2.05 5.23
C ARG A 105 19.94 3.39 5.95
N LYS A 106 19.83 3.38 7.29
CA LYS A 106 19.70 4.59 8.11
C LYS A 106 20.92 5.51 7.99
N ILE A 107 22.11 4.96 7.76
CA ILE A 107 23.33 5.74 7.50
C ILE A 107 23.60 6.00 6.01
N GLY A 108 22.61 5.78 5.15
CA GLY A 108 22.72 6.01 3.71
C GLY A 108 23.47 4.92 2.93
N ALA A 109 23.94 3.86 3.59
CA ALA A 109 24.56 2.72 2.93
C ALA A 109 23.49 1.84 2.27
N ARG A 110 23.06 2.25 1.07
CA ARG A 110 22.14 1.48 0.23
C ARG A 110 22.97 0.65 -0.76
N ARG A 111 22.81 -0.67 -0.73
CA ARG A 111 23.22 -1.51 -1.87
C ARG A 111 22.33 -1.14 -3.04
N THR A 112 22.84 -0.32 -3.95
CA THR A 112 22.19 -0.05 -5.23
C THR A 112 22.48 -1.23 -6.14
N ASN A 113 21.47 -1.74 -6.84
CA ASN A 113 21.66 -2.74 -7.89
C ASN A 113 22.13 -2.05 -9.19
N LEU A 114 23.17 -1.22 -9.08
CA LEU A 114 23.73 -0.45 -10.17
C LEU A 114 25.06 -1.07 -10.62
N PRO A 115 25.43 -0.93 -11.90
CA PRO A 115 26.75 -1.34 -12.37
C PRO A 115 27.86 -0.65 -11.56
N LYS A 116 28.96 -1.37 -11.31
CA LYS A 116 30.10 -0.86 -10.52
C LYS A 116 30.59 0.51 -11.00
N GLU A 117 30.64 0.72 -12.31
CA GLU A 117 31.09 1.98 -12.91
C GLU A 117 30.24 3.18 -12.45
N VAL A 118 28.93 3.00 -12.33
CA VAL A 118 28.02 4.07 -11.88
C VAL A 118 28.24 4.37 -10.41
N ILE A 119 28.41 3.32 -9.59
CA ILE A 119 28.68 3.46 -8.16
C ILE A 119 30.01 4.21 -7.94
N ASP A 120 31.06 3.84 -8.67
CA ASP A 120 32.36 4.51 -8.58
C ASP A 120 32.25 6.00 -8.94
N LYS A 121 31.50 6.34 -10.00
CA LYS A 121 31.24 7.74 -10.39
C LYS A 121 30.49 8.52 -9.31
N MET A 122 29.48 7.91 -8.68
CA MET A 122 28.74 8.52 -7.57
C MET A 122 29.64 8.78 -6.36
N GLU A 123 30.50 7.83 -5.99
CA GLU A 123 31.45 8.01 -4.88
C GLU A 123 32.49 9.10 -5.18
N GLN A 124 32.99 9.17 -6.41
CA GLN A 124 33.87 10.27 -6.81
C GLN A 124 33.16 11.63 -6.72
N ALA A 125 31.90 11.72 -7.15
CA ALA A 125 31.10 12.94 -7.00
C ALA A 125 30.90 13.31 -5.52
N ARG A 126 30.61 12.32 -4.65
CA ARG A 126 30.49 12.52 -3.20
C ARG A 126 31.78 13.06 -2.59
N ILE A 127 32.93 12.47 -2.94
CA ILE A 127 34.26 12.91 -2.46
C ILE A 127 34.59 14.33 -2.92
N ASN A 128 34.10 14.74 -4.09
CA ASN A 128 34.34 16.09 -4.62
C ASN A 128 33.39 17.16 -4.07
N LEU A 129 32.29 16.78 -3.42
CA LEU A 129 31.41 17.73 -2.72
C LEU A 129 32.12 18.34 -1.50
N SER A 130 31.74 19.58 -1.15
CA SER A 130 32.26 20.23 0.05
C SER A 130 31.95 19.38 1.30
N PRO A 131 32.82 19.34 2.33
CA PRO A 131 32.56 18.54 3.53
C PRO A 131 31.27 18.90 4.27
N ARG A 132 30.70 20.09 4.05
CA ARG A 132 29.40 20.50 4.62
C ARG A 132 28.19 19.93 3.88
N LEU A 133 28.39 19.41 2.66
CA LEU A 133 27.37 18.85 1.78
C LEU A 133 27.50 17.32 1.62
N ARG A 134 28.44 16.70 2.35
CA ARG A 134 28.64 15.25 2.39
C ARG A 134 27.95 14.61 3.58
#